data_AF-A0A8H7QJQ4-F1
#
_entry.id   AF-A0A8H7QJQ4-F1
#
_cell.length_a   1.000
_cell.length_b   1.000
_cell.length_c   1.000
_cell.angle_alpha   90.00
_cell.angle_beta   90.00
_cell.angle_gamma   90.00
#
_symmetry.space_group_name_H-M   'P 1'
#
loop_
_entity.id
_entity.type
_entity.pdbx_description
1 polymer ?
#
loop_
_entity_poly.entity_id
_entity_poly.type
_entity_poly.pdbx_seq_one_letter_code
_entity_poly.pdbx_strand_id
1 'polypeptide(L)'
;MSTIYFDDGTGKLTDENGNEVIEYQMEIDNEEYPLISIATFSSYLDLKPPEKLKKANKVESSSKSEAKPKKKTEISYRKYKKEDLEKFYFLVYEKNMSIRGAANSICVISTL
;
A
#
# COMPACT_ATOMS: atom_id res chain seq x y z
N MET A 1 -19.51 -5.55 -4.32
CA MET A 1 -20.96 -5.67 -4.07
C MET A 1 -21.48 -4.27 -3.87
N SER A 2 -22.36 -3.80 -4.74
CA SER A 2 -23.01 -2.49 -4.63
C SER A 2 -24.36 -2.69 -3.96
N THR A 3 -24.59 -2.00 -2.84
CA THR A 3 -25.88 -2.01 -2.12
C THR A 3 -26.81 -1.01 -2.79
N ILE A 4 -28.04 -1.41 -3.09
CA ILE A 4 -29.06 -0.55 -3.73
C ILE A 4 -30.10 -0.17 -2.67
N TYR A 5 -30.48 1.10 -2.63
CA TYR A 5 -31.49 1.65 -1.74
C TYR A 5 -32.70 2.15 -2.53
N PHE A 6 -33.88 2.04 -1.93
CA PHE A 6 -35.14 2.45 -2.53
C PHE A 6 -35.75 3.58 -1.71
N ASP A 7 -36.12 4.68 -2.37
CA ASP A 7 -36.85 5.81 -1.77
C ASP A 7 -38.35 5.65 -2.04
N ASP A 8 -39.15 5.67 -0.98
CA ASP A 8 -40.61 5.52 -1.04
C ASP A 8 -41.33 6.86 -1.34
N GLY A 9 -40.59 7.90 -1.73
CA GLY A 9 -41.14 9.23 -2.08
C GLY A 9 -41.60 10.06 -0.88
N THR A 10 -41.50 9.50 0.33
CA THR A 10 -41.75 10.17 1.61
C THR A 10 -40.47 10.54 2.35
N GLY A 11 -39.30 10.31 1.72
CA GLY A 11 -37.98 10.56 2.31
C GLY A 11 -37.46 9.43 3.20
N LYS A 12 -38.13 8.28 3.20
CA LYS A 12 -37.65 7.06 3.87
C LYS A 12 -36.93 6.17 2.87
N LEU A 13 -35.69 5.82 3.20
CA LEU A 13 -34.89 4.86 2.44
C LEU A 13 -35.08 3.45 3.03
N THR A 14 -35.21 2.45 2.16
CA THR A 14 -35.23 1.04 2.54
C THR A 14 -34.19 0.24 1.78
N ASP A 15 -33.66 -0.82 2.40
CA ASP A 15 -32.77 -1.78 1.75
C ASP A 15 -33.55 -2.82 0.92
N GLU A 16 -32.83 -3.71 0.22
CA GLU A 16 -33.41 -4.80 -0.58
C GLU A 16 -34.31 -5.76 0.22
N ASN A 17 -34.17 -5.75 1.55
CA ASN A 17 -34.91 -6.58 2.49
C ASN A 17 -36.10 -5.83 3.12
N GLY A 18 -36.31 -4.55 2.74
CA GLY A 18 -37.37 -3.69 3.26
C GLY A 18 -37.08 -3.11 4.65
N ASN A 19 -35.85 -3.19 5.13
CA ASN A 19 -35.45 -2.54 6.39
C ASN A 19 -35.26 -1.05 6.15
N GLU A 20 -35.76 -0.21 7.07
CA GLU A 20 -35.50 1.22 7.04
C GLU A 20 -34.01 1.50 7.21
N VAL A 21 -33.45 2.27 6.29
CA VAL A 21 -32.06 2.74 6.30
C VAL A 21 -32.06 4.20 6.70
N ILE A 22 -31.32 4.50 7.77
CA ILE A 22 -31.11 5.87 8.23
C ILE A 22 -29.82 6.37 7.59
N GLU A 23 -29.94 7.32 6.66
CA GLU A 23 -28.80 8.06 6.14
C GLU A 23 -28.50 9.22 7.10
N TYR A 24 -27.34 9.18 7.74
CA TYR A 24 -26.88 10.29 8.57
C TYR A 24 -26.18 11.33 7.68
N GLN A 25 -26.84 12.46 7.43
CA GLN A 25 -26.14 13.64 6.95
C GLN A 25 -25.32 14.21 8.11
N MET A 26 -23.99 14.11 8.01
CA MET A 26 -23.10 14.81 8.94
C MET A 26 -22.91 16.24 8.46
N GLU A 27 -23.28 17.19 9.33
CA GLU A 27 -22.94 18.59 9.11
C GLU A 27 -21.43 18.76 9.21
N ILE A 28 -20.84 19.43 8.21
CA ILE A 28 -19.43 19.75 8.19
C ILE A 28 -19.30 21.15 8.76
N ASP A 29 -18.55 21.29 9.85
CA ASP A 29 -18.19 22.61 10.37
C ASP A 29 -17.22 23.27 9.39
N ASN A 30 -17.77 24.09 8.51
CA ASN A 30 -17.00 24.83 7.52
C ASN A 30 -16.22 26.01 8.13
N GLU A 31 -16.54 26.42 9.36
CA GLU A 31 -15.79 27.46 10.08
C GLU A 31 -14.50 26.88 10.66
N GLU A 32 -14.59 25.72 11.32
CA GLU A 32 -13.42 25.04 11.90
C GLU A 32 -12.61 24.28 10.83
N TYR A 33 -13.27 23.69 9.83
CA TYR A 33 -12.65 22.87 8.79
C TYR A 33 -13.12 23.24 7.37
N PRO A 34 -12.72 24.42 6.85
CA PRO A 34 -13.11 24.85 5.52
C PRO A 34 -12.54 23.92 4.44
N LEU A 35 -13.45 23.23 3.72
CA LEU A 35 -13.11 22.35 2.59
C LEU A 35 -12.73 23.10 1.31
N ILE A 36 -12.63 24.43 1.37
CA ILE A 36 -12.35 25.32 0.23
C ILE A 36 -10.93 25.10 -0.34
N SER A 37 -10.02 24.48 0.42
CA SER A 37 -8.62 24.29 0.03
C SER A 37 -8.31 23.01 -0.75
N ILE A 38 -9.27 22.48 -1.50
CA ILE A 38 -8.97 21.38 -2.44
C ILE A 38 -8.01 21.94 -3.50
N ALA A 39 -6.75 21.54 -3.43
CA ALA A 39 -5.75 21.87 -4.43
C ALA A 39 -6.28 21.46 -5.81
N THR A 40 -6.46 22.45 -6.69
CA THR A 40 -6.73 22.20 -8.10
C THR A 40 -5.62 21.33 -8.69
N PHE A 41 -5.95 20.50 -9.68
CA PHE A 41 -4.98 19.64 -10.34
C PHE A 41 -3.73 20.43 -10.82
N SER A 42 -3.92 21.66 -11.30
CA SER A 42 -2.83 22.58 -11.64
C SER A 42 -1.96 22.93 -10.43
N SER A 43 -2.56 23.36 -9.32
CA SER A 43 -1.80 23.68 -8.09
C SER A 43 -1.04 22.48 -7.51
N TYR A 44 -1.55 21.26 -7.70
CA TYR A 44 -0.85 20.04 -7.30
C TYR A 44 0.42 19.78 -8.15
N LEU A 45 0.37 20.08 -9.45
CA LEU A 45 1.54 19.89 -10.33
C LEU A 45 2.70 20.80 -9.95
N ASP A 46 2.43 22.02 -9.51
CA ASP A 46 3.46 22.98 -9.06
C ASP A 46 4.12 22.53 -7.75
N LEU A 47 3.37 21.83 -6.90
CA LEU A 47 3.86 21.25 -5.65
C LEU A 47 4.58 19.92 -5.84
N LYS A 48 4.64 19.39 -7.07
CA LYS A 48 5.30 18.11 -7.34
C LYS A 48 6.80 18.25 -7.07
N PRO A 49 7.39 17.45 -6.16
CA PRO A 49 8.82 17.50 -5.92
C PRO A 49 9.60 17.14 -7.20
N PRO A 50 10.76 17.75 -7.44
CA PRO A 50 11.54 17.51 -8.65
C PRO A 50 11.92 16.03 -8.75
N GLU A 51 11.70 15.45 -9.93
CA GLU A 51 12.04 14.06 -10.18
C GLU A 51 13.55 13.87 -10.02
N LYS A 52 13.95 12.92 -9.16
CA LYS A 52 15.36 12.58 -8.98
C LYS A 52 15.87 12.00 -10.29
N LEU A 53 16.83 12.70 -10.92
CA LEU A 53 17.54 12.21 -12.09
C LEU A 53 18.15 10.85 -11.76
N LYS A 54 17.60 9.79 -12.35
CA LYS A 54 18.27 8.49 -12.41
C LYS A 54 19.55 8.73 -13.18
N LYS A 55 20.70 8.59 -12.52
CA LYS A 55 22.01 8.69 -13.17
C LYS A 55 21.98 7.76 -14.38
N ALA A 56 21.99 8.34 -15.57
CA ALA A 56 22.32 7.62 -16.77
C ALA A 56 23.70 7.02 -16.52
N ASN A 57 23.79 5.70 -16.42
CA ASN A 57 25.07 5.01 -16.43
C ASN A 57 25.65 5.20 -17.82
N LYS A 58 26.31 6.34 -18.01
CA LYS A 58 27.13 6.63 -19.17
C LYS A 58 28.32 5.70 -19.09
N VAL A 59 28.29 4.67 -19.93
CA VAL A 59 29.47 3.91 -20.32
C VAL A 59 30.37 4.90 -21.05
N GLU A 60 31.52 5.26 -20.47
CA GLU A 60 32.84 5.26 -21.13
C GLU A 60 33.96 5.95 -20.32
N SER A 61 35.05 5.18 -20.19
CA SER A 61 36.47 5.54 -20.14
C SER A 61 37.10 6.21 -18.89
N SER A 62 37.89 5.37 -18.21
CA SER A 62 39.25 5.60 -17.70
C SER A 62 39.51 6.70 -16.66
N SER A 63 39.61 6.28 -15.39
CA SER A 63 40.81 6.51 -14.57
C SER A 63 40.81 5.59 -13.35
N LYS A 64 41.97 4.99 -13.09
CA LYS A 64 42.25 3.95 -12.09
C LYS A 64 41.78 4.34 -10.68
N SER A 65 40.86 3.56 -10.12
CA SER A 65 40.81 3.29 -8.68
C SER A 65 40.35 1.84 -8.50
N GLU A 66 41.21 1.01 -7.94
CA GLU A 66 40.95 -0.39 -7.63
C GLU A 66 39.80 -0.50 -6.61
N ALA A 67 38.58 -0.67 -7.12
CA ALA A 67 37.47 -1.20 -6.34
C ALA A 67 37.08 -2.52 -7.00
N LYS A 68 37.33 -3.62 -6.27
CA LYS A 68 36.98 -4.99 -6.68
C LYS A 68 35.57 -5.01 -7.30
N PRO A 69 35.36 -5.69 -8.44
CA PRO A 69 34.04 -5.78 -9.03
C PRO A 69 33.13 -6.48 -8.02
N LYS A 70 32.19 -5.73 -7.42
CA LYS A 70 31.06 -6.31 -6.71
C LYS A 70 30.31 -7.12 -7.76
N LYS A 71 30.55 -8.44 -7.78
CA LYS A 71 29.75 -9.38 -8.55
C LYS A 71 28.30 -9.03 -8.26
N LYS A 72 27.55 -8.63 -9.29
CA LYS A 72 26.10 -8.53 -9.19
C LYS A 72 25.64 -9.94 -8.90
N THR A 73 25.45 -10.27 -7.63
CA THR A 73 24.78 -11.51 -7.25
C THR A 73 23.39 -11.34 -7.84
N GLU A 74 23.06 -12.15 -8.85
CA GLU A 74 21.69 -12.25 -9.34
C GLU A 74 20.82 -12.49 -8.12
N ILE A 75 19.98 -11.50 -7.77
CA ILE A 75 19.11 -11.59 -6.62
C ILE A 75 18.01 -12.56 -7.05
N SER A 76 18.19 -13.85 -6.79
CA SER A 76 17.14 -14.83 -6.97
C SER A 76 16.12 -14.61 -5.86
N TYR A 77 14.93 -14.12 -6.19
CA TYR A 77 13.82 -14.07 -5.24
C TYR A 77 13.44 -15.50 -4.84
N ARG A 78 13.42 -15.77 -3.53
CA ARG A 78 12.92 -17.04 -3.01
C ARG A 78 11.43 -17.12 -3.31
N LYS A 79 11.02 -18.17 -4.01
CA LYS A 79 9.59 -18.50 -4.17
C LYS A 79 9.13 -19.23 -2.91
N TYR A 80 8.09 -18.73 -2.28
CA TYR A 80 7.47 -19.38 -1.13
C TYR A 80 6.46 -20.43 -1.61
N LYS A 81 6.46 -21.60 -0.97
CA LYS A 81 5.40 -22.60 -1.16
C LYS A 81 4.14 -22.13 -0.43
N LYS A 82 2.97 -22.69 -0.79
CA LYS A 82 1.71 -22.41 -0.08
C LYS A 82 1.80 -22.73 1.41
N GLU A 83 2.45 -23.83 1.75
CA GLU A 83 2.70 -24.24 3.14
C GLU A 83 3.52 -23.21 3.94
N ASP A 84 4.48 -22.55 3.29
CA ASP A 84 5.31 -21.51 3.94
C ASP A 84 4.46 -20.25 4.22
N LEU A 85 3.53 -19.92 3.32
CA LEU A 85 2.61 -18.79 3.48
C LEU A 85 1.60 -19.05 4.60
N GLU A 86 1.01 -20.25 4.66
CA GLU A 86 0.08 -20.62 5.74
C GLU A 86 0.75 -20.57 7.11
N LYS A 87 1.97 -21.12 7.22
CA LYS A 87 2.78 -21.01 8.44
C LYS A 87 3.08 -19.55 8.77
N PHE A 88 3.35 -18.71 7.78
CA PHE A 88 3.58 -17.28 8.01
C PHE A 88 2.36 -16.59 8.60
N TYR A 89 1.18 -16.81 8.04
CA TYR A 89 -0.04 -16.21 8.55
C TYR A 89 -0.41 -16.71 9.94
N PHE A 90 -0.25 -18.00 10.21
CA PHE A 90 -0.41 -18.56 11.55
C PHE A 90 0.51 -17.86 12.57
N LEU A 91 1.78 -17.68 12.19
CA LEU A 91 2.77 -17.03 13.05
C LEU A 91 2.49 -15.54 13.31
N VAL A 92 1.95 -14.83 12.32
CA VAL A 92 1.61 -13.41 12.46
C VAL A 92 0.31 -13.23 13.25
N TYR A 93 -0.76 -13.96 12.89
CA TYR A 93 -2.10 -13.72 13.44
C TYR A 93 -2.41 -14.54 14.69
N GLU A 94 -2.07 -15.84 14.72
CA GLU A 94 -2.37 -16.70 15.87
C GLU A 94 -1.34 -16.54 16.99
N LYS A 95 -0.06 -16.36 16.61
CA LYS A 95 1.04 -16.20 17.58
C LYS A 95 1.44 -14.75 17.84
N ASN A 96 0.76 -13.77 17.22
CA ASN A 96 1.03 -12.33 17.37
C ASN A 96 2.52 -11.96 17.21
N MET A 97 3.26 -12.67 16.34
CA MET A 97 4.66 -12.34 16.12
C MET A 97 4.80 -11.17 15.14
N SER A 98 5.87 -10.39 15.33
CA SER A 98 6.23 -9.38 14.34
C SER A 98 6.48 -10.01 12.97
N ILE A 99 6.09 -9.30 11.91
CA ILE A 99 6.29 -9.71 10.50
C ILE A 99 7.74 -10.18 10.26
N ARG A 100 8.71 -9.46 10.83
CA ARG A 100 10.14 -9.80 10.72
C ARG A 100 10.49 -11.07 11.48
N GLY A 101 9.94 -11.27 12.68
CA GLY A 101 10.13 -12.49 13.46
C GLY A 101 9.54 -13.72 12.76
N ALA A 102 8.32 -13.60 12.25
CA ALA A 102 7.64 -14.65 11.48
C ALA A 102 8.40 -15.00 10.19
N ALA A 103 8.88 -13.98 9.47
CA ALA A 103 9.71 -14.19 8.29
C ALA A 103 11.00 -14.95 8.64
N ASN A 104 11.70 -14.59 9.72
CA ASN A 104 12.92 -15.28 10.15
C ASN A 104 12.68 -16.75 10.51
N SER A 105 11.55 -17.08 11.16
CA SER A 105 11.23 -18.46 11.54
C SER A 105 10.91 -19.39 10.36
N ILE A 106 10.54 -18.84 9.21
CA ILE A 106 10.26 -19.60 7.98
C ILE A 106 11.44 -19.50 7.01
N CYS A 107 12.21 -18.42 7.13
CA CYS A 107 13.47 -18.21 6.45
C CYS A 107 14.62 -18.93 7.16
N VAL A 108 14.35 -20.06 7.84
CA VAL A 108 15.44 -20.92 8.32
C VAL A 108 16.27 -21.31 7.09
N ILE A 109 17.52 -20.91 7.22
CA ILE A 109 18.59 -21.02 6.26
C ILE A 109 18.76 -22.51 5.96
N SER A 110 18.78 -22.87 4.69
CA SER A 110 19.37 -24.12 4.22
C SER A 110 20.88 -24.07 4.52
N THR A 111 21.26 -24.26 5.78
CA THR A 111 22.64 -24.55 6.16
C THR A 111 22.83 -26.05 6.00
N LEU A 112 23.38 -26.44 4.86
CA LEU A 112 24.23 -27.64 4.76
C LEU A 112 25.58 -27.33 5.40
#